data_AF-U4PM52-F1
#
_entry.id   AF-U4PM52-F1
#
_cell.length_a   1.000
_cell.length_b   1.000
_cell.length_c   1.000
_cell.angle_alpha   90.00
_cell.angle_beta   90.00
_cell.angle_gamma   90.00
#
_symmetry.space_group_name_H-M   'P 1'
#
loop_
_entity.id
_entity.type
_entity.pdbx_description
1 polymer ?
#
loop_
_entity_poly.entity_id
_entity_poly.type
_entity_poly.pdbx_seq_one_letter_code
_entity_poly.pdbx_strand_id
1 'polypeptide(L)'
;MCCEYDLLPTYSTIQYEKLTIRTGEYFEGDEQMEGDVVTAFDLIGNIEQVKEPDGKYSYNLLIYRYHCGNIPDTPPAWYMKKQWPYWEK
;
A
#
# COMPACT_ATOMS: atom_id res chain seq x y z
N MET A 1 -5.47 -3.54 -16.06
CA MET A 1 -4.17 -2.91 -15.79
C MET A 1 -4.26 -2.38 -14.37
N CYS A 2 -3.51 -2.96 -13.43
CA CYS A 2 -3.48 -2.49 -12.05
C CYS A 2 -2.62 -1.22 -12.00
N CYS A 3 -3.06 -0.21 -11.25
CA CYS A 3 -2.25 1.00 -11.05
C CYS A 3 -1.10 0.64 -10.09
N GLU A 4 0.07 0.36 -10.66
CA GLU A 4 1.29 0.16 -9.88
C GLU A 4 1.92 1.54 -9.61
N TYR A 5 2.13 1.87 -8.34
CA TYR A 5 2.88 3.06 -7.94
C TYR A 5 4.19 2.62 -7.29
N ASP A 6 5.27 2.56 -8.08
CA ASP A 6 6.59 2.07 -7.66
C ASP A 6 7.14 2.72 -6.38
N LEU A 7 6.72 3.96 -6.10
CA LEU A 7 7.18 4.69 -4.93
C LEU A 7 6.41 4.31 -3.66
N LEU A 8 5.20 3.74 -3.78
CA LEU A 8 4.39 3.35 -2.61
C LEU A 8 5.14 2.38 -1.69
N PRO A 9 5.67 1.24 -2.18
CA PRO A 9 6.36 0.29 -1.31
C PRO A 9 7.69 0.84 -0.79
N THR A 10 8.28 1.82 -1.47
CA THR A 10 9.57 2.42 -1.10
C THR A 10 9.44 3.33 0.13
N TYR A 11 8.33 4.08 0.20
CA TYR A 11 8.07 5.04 1.29
C TYR A 11 7.07 4.54 2.33
N SER A 12 6.66 3.28 2.20
CA SER A 12 5.79 2.60 3.15
C SER A 12 6.54 1.53 3.93
N THR A 13 5.96 1.13 5.05
CA THR A 13 6.41 -0.01 5.86
C THR A 13 5.40 -1.13 5.77
N ILE A 14 5.81 -2.39 5.65
CA ILE A 14 4.87 -3.52 5.66
C ILE A 14 4.38 -3.70 7.10
N GLN A 15 3.06 -3.60 7.31
CA GLN A 15 2.43 -3.92 8.60
C GLN A 15 2.05 -5.39 8.66
N TYR A 16 1.44 -5.89 7.58
CA TYR A 16 1.05 -7.28 7.44
C TYR A 16 1.42 -7.76 6.05
N GLU A 17 2.30 -8.75 5.96
CA GLU A 17 2.65 -9.37 4.67
C GLU A 17 1.51 -10.27 4.15
N LYS A 18 0.81 -10.94 5.08
CA LYS A 18 -0.27 -11.88 4.77
C LYS A 18 -1.31 -11.92 5.89
N LEU A 19 -2.25 -10.99 5.85
CA LEU A 19 -3.41 -10.98 6.76
C LEU A 19 -4.58 -11.75 6.13
N THR A 20 -4.90 -12.93 6.67
CA THR A 20 -6.04 -13.73 6.20
C THR A 20 -7.34 -13.24 6.80
N ILE A 21 -8.26 -12.81 5.95
CA ILE A 21 -9.63 -12.41 6.28
C ILE A 21 -10.59 -13.51 5.83
N ARG A 22 -11.29 -14.12 6.78
CA ARG A 22 -12.29 -15.16 6.53
C ARG A 22 -13.68 -14.57 6.38
N THR A 23 -14.64 -15.41 6.00
CA THR A 23 -16.04 -15.00 5.88
C THR A 23 -16.57 -14.45 7.21
N GLY A 24 -17.04 -13.20 7.21
CA GLY A 24 -17.55 -12.50 8.39
C GLY A 24 -16.50 -11.67 9.13
N GLU A 25 -15.22 -11.79 8.77
CA GLU A 25 -14.16 -10.93 9.25
C GLU A 25 -13.97 -9.74 8.31
N TYR A 26 -13.43 -8.65 8.83
CA TYR A 26 -13.03 -7.48 8.06
C TYR A 26 -11.72 -6.93 8.63
N PHE A 27 -10.98 -6.24 7.76
CA PHE A 27 -9.85 -5.41 8.17
C PHE A 27 -10.30 -3.96 8.20
N GLU A 28 -10.02 -3.27 9.30
CA GLU A 28 -10.19 -1.83 9.44
C GLU A 28 -8.79 -1.21 9.50
N GLY A 29 -8.51 -0.31 8.57
CA GLY A 29 -7.24 0.40 8.52
C GLY A 29 -7.17 1.47 9.60
N ASP A 30 -5.94 1.80 10.01
CA ASP A 30 -5.68 2.81 11.03
C ASP A 30 -5.06 4.09 10.43
N GLU A 31 -5.25 5.21 11.12
CA GLU A 31 -4.67 6.52 10.81
C GLU A 31 -3.88 7.03 12.03
N GLN A 32 -2.64 7.44 11.80
CA GLN A 32 -1.83 8.11 12.82
C GLN A 32 -1.95 9.61 12.66
N MET A 33 -2.25 10.31 13.76
CA MET A 33 -2.44 11.75 13.79
C MET A 33 -1.44 12.41 14.73
N GLU A 34 -0.92 13.57 14.33
CA GLU A 34 -0.19 14.51 15.19
C GLU A 34 -0.98 15.82 15.22
N GLY A 35 -1.80 15.98 16.27
CA GLY A 35 -2.82 17.03 16.32
C GLY A 35 -3.89 16.80 15.26
N ASP A 36 -4.11 17.79 14.39
CA ASP A 36 -5.11 17.74 13.31
C ASP A 36 -4.51 17.24 11.97
N VAL A 37 -3.26 16.76 11.98
CA VAL A 37 -2.54 16.34 10.77
C VAL A 37 -2.37 14.82 10.76
N VAL A 38 -2.79 14.18 9.67
CA VAL A 38 -2.54 12.75 9.43
C VAL A 38 -1.08 12.56 9.00
N THR A 39 -0.32 11.82 9.80
CA THR A 39 1.11 11.56 9.57
C THR A 39 1.37 10.21 8.91
N ALA A 40 0.50 9.22 9.13
CA ALA A 40 0.55 7.93 8.46
C ALA A 40 -0.84 7.27 8.38
N PHE A 41 -1.03 6.38 7.41
CA PHE A 41 -2.27 5.60 7.28
C PHE A 41 -2.01 4.23 6.64
N ASP A 42 -2.89 3.27 6.92
CA ASP A 42 -2.79 1.93 6.37
C ASP A 42 -3.40 1.82 4.96
N LEU A 43 -2.73 1.05 4.10
CA LEU A 43 -3.07 0.84 2.70
C LEU A 43 -3.03 -0.63 2.34
N ILE A 44 -4.06 -1.09 1.63
CA ILE A 44 -4.09 -2.43 1.05
C ILE A 44 -3.27 -2.41 -0.26
N GLY A 45 -2.12 -3.07 -0.24
CA GLY A 45 -1.24 -3.17 -1.41
C GLY A 45 -1.59 -4.33 -2.34
N ASN A 46 -2.11 -5.43 -1.80
CA ASN A 46 -2.56 -6.57 -2.60
C ASN A 46 -3.71 -7.32 -1.90
N ILE A 47 -4.54 -7.98 -2.71
CA ILE A 47 -5.63 -8.85 -2.25
C ILE A 47 -5.55 -10.16 -3.04
N GLU A 48 -5.22 -11.24 -2.35
CA GLU A 48 -5.21 -12.59 -2.93
C GLU A 48 -6.41 -13.38 -2.43
N GLN A 49 -7.27 -13.85 -3.34
CA GLN A 49 -8.36 -14.76 -2.97
C GLN A 49 -7.85 -16.19 -2.85
N VAL A 50 -8.18 -16.85 -1.75
CA VAL A 50 -7.85 -18.26 -1.49
C VAL A 50 -9.13 -19.08 -1.34
N LYS A 51 -9.15 -20.25 -1.97
CA LYS A 51 -10.24 -21.21 -1.81
C LYS A 51 -9.90 -22.16 -0.67
N GLU A 52 -10.73 -22.15 0.36
CA GLU A 52 -10.58 -22.99 1.56
C GLU A 52 -11.06 -24.43 1.31
N PRO A 53 -10.61 -25.42 2.10
CA PRO A 53 -11.01 -26.82 1.96
C PRO A 53 -12.52 -27.06 2.11
N ASP A 54 -13.22 -26.20 2.85
CA ASP A 54 -14.68 -26.25 3.04
C ASP A 54 -15.46 -25.66 1.84
N GLY A 55 -14.74 -25.20 0.80
CA GLY A 55 -15.30 -24.60 -0.41
C GLY A 55 -15.59 -23.10 -0.29
N LYS A 56 -15.38 -22.47 0.87
CA LYS A 56 -15.50 -21.02 1.03
C LYS A 56 -14.26 -20.29 0.51
N TYR A 57 -14.35 -18.97 0.48
CA TYR A 57 -13.25 -18.09 0.11
C TYR A 57 -12.76 -17.31 1.33
N SER A 58 -11.43 -17.21 1.44
CA SER A 58 -10.73 -16.26 2.30
C SER A 58 -9.90 -15.31 1.45
N TYR A 59 -9.44 -14.21 2.03
CA TYR A 59 -8.60 -13.23 1.34
C TYR A 59 -7.33 -13.00 2.14
N ASN A 60 -6.18 -13.07 1.49
CA ASN A 60 -4.93 -12.60 2.08
C ASN A 60 -4.68 -11.16 1.64
N LEU A 61 -4.55 -10.28 2.61
CA LEU A 61 -4.24 -8.88 2.39
C LEU A 61 -2.75 -8.63 2.66
N LEU A 62 -2.11 -7.89 1.76
CA LEU A 62 -0.84 -7.22 2.01
C LEU A 62 -1.15 -5.79 2.46
N ILE A 63 -0.76 -5.44 3.67
CA ILE A 63 -1.01 -4.13 4.28
C ILE A 63 0.29 -3.37 4.45
N TYR A 64 0.33 -2.17 3.89
CA TYR A 64 1.38 -1.18 4.08
C TYR A 64 0.91 -0.10 5.03
N ARG A 65 1.82 0.48 5.81
CA ARG A 65 1.65 1.78 6.45
C ARG A 65 2.43 2.81 5.68
N TYR A 66 1.69 3.74 5.10
CA TYR A 66 2.21 4.83 4.32
C TYR A 66 2.48 6.04 5.23
N HIS A 67 3.67 6.62 5.12
CA HIS A 67 4.09 7.76 5.95
C HIS A 67 4.14 9.02 5.10
N CYS A 68 3.27 10.00 5.37
CA CYS A 68 3.09 11.20 4.55
C CYS A 68 4.39 12.02 4.40
N GLY A 69 5.24 12.04 5.44
CA GLY A 69 6.49 12.80 5.45
C GLY A 69 7.70 12.11 4.79
N ASN A 70 7.58 10.84 4.39
CA ASN A 70 8.71 10.09 3.83
C ASN A 70 8.89 10.29 2.31
N ILE A 71 7.90 10.87 1.64
CA ILE A 71 7.97 11.10 0.20
C ILE A 71 8.74 12.38 -0.06
N PRO A 72 9.77 12.34 -0.91
CA PRO A 72 10.48 13.55 -1.29
C PRO A 72 9.59 14.44 -2.15
N ASP A 73 9.65 15.76 -1.93
CA ASP A 73 8.94 16.77 -2.76
C ASP A 73 9.29 16.64 -4.24
N THR A 74 10.49 16.12 -4.53
CA THR A 74 10.93 15.82 -5.89
C THR A 74 11.05 14.31 -6.06
N PRO A 75 10.31 13.69 -7.00
CA PRO A 75 10.46 12.28 -7.29
C PRO A 75 11.90 11.94 -7.66
N PRO A 76 12.40 10.76 -7.29
CA PRO A 76 13.78 10.40 -7.59
C PRO A 76 14.03 10.35 -9.11
N ALA A 77 15.25 10.68 -9.54
CA ALA A 77 15.59 10.81 -10.96
C ALA A 77 15.31 9.53 -11.78
N TRP A 78 15.49 8.35 -11.19
CA TRP A 78 15.16 7.08 -11.85
C TRP A 78 13.66 6.94 -12.14
N TYR A 79 12.80 7.47 -11.27
CA TYR A 79 11.34 7.43 -11.43
C TYR A 79 10.89 8.43 -12.50
N MET A 80 11.47 9.63 -12.50
CA MET A 80 11.23 10.62 -13.57
C MET A 80 11.66 10.11 -14.95
N LYS A 81 12.78 9.36 -15.04
CA LYS A 81 13.24 8.75 -16.29
C LYS A 81 12.30 7.68 -16.86
N LYS A 82 11.47 7.05 -16.02
CA LYS A 82 10.43 6.11 -16.46
C LYS A 82 9.21 6.81 -17.08
N GLN A 83 9.01 8.10 -16.80
CA GLN A 83 7.85 8.86 -17.27
C GLN A 83 8.19 9.61 -18.56
N TRP A 84 7.38 9.38 -19.60
CA TRP A 84 7.47 10.14 -20.84
C TRP A 84 6.53 11.36 -20.78
N PRO A 85 6.94 12.56 -21.24
CA PRO A 85 8.27 12.91 -21.75
C PRO A 85 9.24 13.27 -20.62
N TYR A 86 10.48 12.80 -20.71
CA TYR A 86 11.57 13.16 -19.81
C TYR A 86 12.42 14.27 -20.43
N TRP A 87 12.66 15.34 -19.67
CA TRP A 87 13.53 16.44 -20.05
C TRP A 87 14.70 16.51 -19.06
N GLU A 88 15.93 16.42 -19.55
CA GLU A 88 17.11 16.72 -18.73
C GLU A 88 17.11 18.23 -18.44
N LYS A 89 17.09 18.60 -17.15
CA LYS A 89 17.22 20.00 -16.72
C LYS A 89 18.66 20.49 -16.89
#